data_AF-A0A9W6Z428-F1
#
_entry.id   AF-A0A9W6Z428-F1
#
_cell.length_a   1.000
_cell.length_b   1.000
_cell.length_c   1.000
_cell.angle_alpha   90.00
_cell.angle_beta   90.00
_cell.angle_gamma   90.00
#
_symmetry.space_group_name_H-M   'P 1'
#
loop_
_entity.id
_entity.type
_entity.pdbx_description
1 polymer ?
#
loop_
_entity_poly.entity_id
_entity_poly.type
_entity_poly.pdbx_seq_one_letter_code
_entity_poly.pdbx_strand_id
1 'polypeptide(L)'
;MEGLPFEHITSVSHRIARLYPGSKMIANEDEAKRLLVEIPFGKHIYVKMVKPADSTTDIKLSYMTKQYVDHKDMNTFISTRRIPGSTNISNLWTEEITYETLLTFPTLMNFSEVKSTVVVKLSPIKNAIKSIVAKNAELSGLQFLITRNLKEGIDIKSIASSSVFHTLSRALAGTVDSPVNGGVGQYRLFFDTESDEANYQESVACLKQSFNNLIILLNNLLKLHDALIPTYLKPQHQAMLELFKKNFKSEIETLKLDVKSTISLERLLQANLMHHGRRLRGRAISHARYNSLMHSHGGSISRQGGIGNGDWGSSSNFGGSGGSSFTPDDDASSSMTSNSDQTEVMSRISTNLSISGFSNGGGSIGTRLSSGTKKTILNLNYR
;
A
#
# COMPACT_ATOMS: atom_id res chain seq x y z
N MET A 1 -8.79 14.32 10.31
CA MET A 1 -10.16 14.35 9.79
C MET A 1 -10.47 12.97 9.21
N GLU A 2 -11.65 12.44 9.48
CA GLU A 2 -12.19 11.22 8.87
C GLU A 2 -12.80 11.56 7.51
N GLY A 3 -12.43 10.78 6.50
CA GLY A 3 -13.00 10.89 5.15
C GLY A 3 -14.34 10.18 5.05
N LEU A 4 -15.18 10.62 4.12
CA LEU A 4 -16.40 9.91 3.77
C LEU A 4 -16.06 8.54 3.14
N PRO A 5 -17.00 7.56 3.14
CA PRO A 5 -16.79 6.28 2.49
C PRO A 5 -16.33 6.45 1.03
N PHE A 6 -15.19 5.84 0.70
CA PHE A 6 -14.55 5.92 -0.63
C PHE A 6 -14.16 7.35 -1.06
N GLU A 7 -14.01 8.29 -0.13
CA GLU A 7 -13.57 9.65 -0.44
C GLU A 7 -12.07 9.66 -0.80
N HIS A 8 -11.74 10.25 -1.95
CA HIS A 8 -10.36 10.44 -2.36
C HIS A 8 -9.79 11.74 -1.78
N ILE A 9 -8.47 11.80 -1.52
CA ILE A 9 -7.82 12.99 -0.96
C ILE A 9 -8.05 14.26 -1.79
N THR A 10 -8.15 14.14 -3.12
CA THR A 10 -8.45 15.29 -3.98
C THR A 10 -9.82 15.89 -3.69
N SER A 11 -10.81 15.05 -3.42
CA SER A 11 -12.16 15.48 -3.02
C SER A 11 -12.15 16.15 -1.64
N VAL A 12 -11.39 15.58 -0.69
CA VAL A 12 -11.17 16.19 0.64
C VAL A 12 -10.54 17.57 0.50
N SER A 13 -9.46 17.68 -0.28
CA SER A 13 -8.75 18.94 -0.52
C SER A 13 -9.66 20.00 -1.15
N HIS A 14 -10.46 19.64 -2.15
CA HIS A 14 -11.44 20.57 -2.74
C HIS A 14 -12.52 20.99 -1.74
N ARG A 15 -13.02 20.06 -0.92
CA ARG A 15 -14.02 20.34 0.11
C ARG A 15 -13.46 21.30 1.17
N ILE A 16 -12.24 21.07 1.62
CA ILE A 16 -11.56 21.95 2.58
C ILE A 16 -11.30 23.34 1.96
N ALA A 17 -10.83 23.41 0.72
CA ALA A 17 -10.61 24.68 0.03
C ALA A 17 -11.90 25.51 -0.09
N ARG A 18 -13.06 24.87 -0.28
CA ARG A 18 -14.38 25.54 -0.29
C ARG A 18 -14.82 26.03 1.08
N LEU A 19 -14.50 25.30 2.15
CA LEU A 19 -14.83 25.69 3.52
C LEU A 19 -13.98 26.86 4.03
N TYR A 20 -12.76 27.00 3.51
CA TYR A 20 -11.83 28.07 3.89
C TYR A 20 -11.43 28.91 2.66
N PRO A 21 -12.33 29.78 2.17
CA PRO A 21 -12.02 30.67 1.05
C PRO A 21 -10.84 31.59 1.40
N GLY A 22 -9.98 31.85 0.41
CA GLY A 22 -8.75 32.64 0.60
C GLY A 22 -7.59 31.86 1.23
N SER A 23 -7.73 30.55 1.43
CA SER A 23 -6.60 29.70 1.84
C SER A 23 -5.82 29.17 0.64
N LYS A 24 -4.49 29.11 0.77
CA LYS A 24 -3.59 28.48 -0.20
C LYS A 24 -3.36 27.02 0.19
N MET A 25 -3.72 26.11 -0.70
CA MET A 25 -3.45 24.68 -0.51
C MET A 25 -1.98 24.39 -0.80
N ILE A 26 -1.29 23.81 0.17
CA ILE A 26 0.11 23.38 0.06
C ILE A 26 0.13 21.91 -0.36
N ALA A 27 0.90 21.58 -1.39
CA ALA A 27 1.10 20.20 -1.81
C ALA A 27 2.28 19.52 -1.09
N ASN A 28 3.34 20.29 -0.79
CA ASN A 28 4.58 19.74 -0.24
C ASN A 28 4.63 19.83 1.30
N GLU A 29 4.95 18.71 1.95
CA GLU A 29 5.13 18.64 3.40
C GLU A 29 6.29 19.50 3.89
N ASP A 30 7.37 19.61 3.10
CA ASP A 30 8.53 20.41 3.49
C ASP A 30 8.23 21.92 3.42
N GLU A 31 7.41 22.34 2.45
CA GLU A 31 6.87 23.71 2.40
C GLU A 31 5.95 23.96 3.60
N ALA A 32 5.07 23.01 3.93
CA ALA A 32 4.21 23.11 5.10
C ALA A 32 5.01 23.26 6.41
N LYS A 33 6.12 22.52 6.56
CA LYS A 33 7.01 22.65 7.72
C LYS A 33 7.72 24.00 7.76
N ARG A 34 8.17 24.54 6.62
CA ARG A 34 8.77 25.88 6.55
C ARG A 34 7.77 26.97 6.95
N LEU A 35 6.53 26.85 6.48
CA LEU A 35 5.46 27.79 6.78
C LEU A 35 5.01 27.78 8.25
N LEU A 36 5.40 26.78 9.04
CA LEU A 36 5.23 26.77 10.49
C LEU A 36 6.30 27.59 11.22
N VAL A 37 7.49 27.74 10.62
CA VAL A 37 8.63 28.48 11.20
C VAL A 37 8.58 29.94 10.74
N GLU A 38 8.47 30.15 9.44
CA GLU A 38 8.24 31.45 8.82
C GLU A 38 6.74 31.52 8.54
N ILE A 39 5.99 32.29 9.33
CA ILE A 39 4.54 32.41 9.18
C ILE A 39 4.26 33.63 8.28
N PRO A 40 4.19 33.47 6.94
CA PRO A 40 3.83 34.58 6.07
C PRO A 40 2.38 34.97 6.26
N PHE A 41 2.05 36.17 5.78
CA PHE A 41 0.66 36.60 5.71
C PHE A 41 -0.17 35.66 4.82
N GLY A 42 -1.30 35.20 5.35
CA GLY A 42 -2.25 34.35 4.63
C GLY A 42 -2.57 33.05 5.36
N LYS A 43 -3.65 32.40 4.93
CA LYS A 43 -4.07 31.10 5.46
C LYS A 43 -3.53 30.01 4.55
N HIS A 44 -2.79 29.07 5.12
CA HIS A 44 -2.23 27.95 4.37
C HIS A 44 -2.76 26.63 4.93
N ILE A 45 -3.09 25.70 4.04
CA ILE A 45 -3.65 24.41 4.43
C ILE A 45 -2.84 23.30 3.77
N TYR A 46 -2.35 22.37 4.59
CA TYR A 46 -1.70 21.15 4.15
C TYR A 46 -2.59 19.95 4.47
N VAL A 47 -2.82 19.10 3.48
CA VAL A 47 -3.65 17.89 3.62
C VAL A 47 -2.81 16.68 3.25
N LYS A 48 -2.78 15.69 4.14
CA LYS A 48 -2.03 14.45 3.97
C LYS A 48 -2.90 13.25 4.35
N MET A 49 -2.74 12.15 3.63
CA MET A 49 -3.33 10.88 4.03
C MET A 49 -2.47 10.22 5.11
N VAL A 50 -3.15 9.71 6.13
CA VAL A 50 -2.55 8.91 7.20
C VAL A 50 -3.31 7.59 7.30
N LYS A 51 -2.63 6.53 7.71
CA LYS A 51 -3.24 5.22 7.95
C LYS A 51 -3.42 5.02 9.44
N PRO A 52 -4.47 4.32 9.92
CA PRO A 52 -4.51 3.90 11.31
C PRO A 52 -3.28 3.02 11.62
N ALA A 53 -2.74 3.16 12.82
CA ALA A 53 -1.67 2.30 13.30
C ALA A 53 -2.23 0.90 13.60
N ASP A 54 -1.50 -0.15 13.22
CA ASP A 54 -1.87 -1.52 13.59
C ASP A 54 -1.71 -1.72 15.11
N SER A 55 -2.64 -2.44 15.73
CA SER A 55 -2.58 -2.72 17.16
C SER A 55 -1.36 -3.59 17.48
N THR A 56 -0.62 -3.23 18.52
CA THR A 56 0.63 -3.91 18.91
C THR A 56 0.40 -5.24 19.64
N THR A 57 -0.80 -5.82 19.51
CA THR A 57 -1.16 -7.01 20.27
C THR A 57 -0.36 -8.23 19.81
N ASP A 58 0.35 -8.85 20.75
CA ASP A 58 1.20 -10.03 20.54
C ASP A 58 0.42 -11.34 20.39
N ILE A 59 -0.90 -11.25 20.52
CA ILE A 59 -1.79 -12.41 20.48
C ILE A 59 -2.03 -12.75 19.01
N LYS A 60 -1.83 -14.02 18.67
CA LYS A 60 -2.20 -14.56 17.35
C LYS A 60 -3.74 -14.60 17.26
N LEU A 61 -4.30 -13.51 16.75
CA LEU A 61 -5.75 -13.35 16.54
C LEU A 61 -6.16 -13.89 15.16
N SER A 62 -7.41 -14.33 15.04
CA SER A 62 -7.99 -14.59 13.72
C SER A 62 -7.97 -13.32 12.88
N TYR A 63 -7.93 -13.43 11.55
CA TYR A 63 -7.90 -12.26 10.65
C TYR A 63 -9.01 -11.24 10.98
N MET A 64 -10.24 -11.73 11.22
CA MET A 64 -11.38 -10.88 11.55
C MET A 64 -11.27 -10.24 12.93
N THR A 65 -10.78 -11.01 13.92
CA THR A 65 -10.56 -10.47 15.26
C THR A 65 -9.45 -9.43 15.27
N LYS A 66 -8.37 -9.66 14.50
CA LYS A 66 -7.28 -8.71 14.34
C LYS A 66 -7.78 -7.40 13.74
N GLN A 67 -8.52 -7.47 12.62
CA GLN A 67 -9.13 -6.28 12.02
C GLN A 67 -10.01 -5.53 13.03
N TYR A 68 -10.85 -6.24 13.80
CA TYR A 68 -11.67 -5.57 14.80
C TYR A 68 -10.82 -4.85 15.86
N VAL A 69 -9.79 -5.51 16.40
CA VAL A 69 -8.90 -4.92 17.42
C VAL A 69 -8.10 -3.74 16.86
N ASP A 70 -7.62 -3.82 15.63
CA ASP A 70 -6.89 -2.75 14.95
C ASP A 70 -7.75 -1.49 14.76
N HIS A 71 -9.07 -1.65 14.58
CA HIS A 71 -9.99 -0.52 14.34
C HIS A 71 -10.84 -0.11 15.55
N LYS A 72 -10.76 -0.80 16.69
CA LYS A 72 -11.62 -0.52 17.86
C LYS A 72 -11.29 0.82 18.52
N ASP A 73 -10.00 1.06 18.75
CA ASP A 73 -9.51 2.23 19.50
C ASP A 73 -8.59 3.07 18.59
N MET A 74 -9.12 3.56 17.47
CA MET A 74 -8.37 4.33 16.48
C MET A 74 -8.06 5.76 16.96
N ASN A 75 -6.97 5.92 17.68
CA ASN A 75 -6.43 7.23 18.07
C ASN A 75 -5.01 7.50 17.57
N THR A 76 -4.39 6.53 16.91
CA THR A 76 -3.00 6.62 16.46
C THR A 76 -2.94 6.39 14.96
N PHE A 77 -2.27 7.30 14.25
CA PHE A 77 -2.17 7.31 12.81
C PHE A 77 -0.73 7.45 12.34
N ILE A 78 -0.37 6.74 11.27
CA ILE A 78 0.98 6.67 10.75
C ILE A 78 1.02 7.21 9.32
N SER A 79 2.08 7.95 9.02
CA SER A 79 2.46 8.32 7.67
C SER A 79 3.93 8.01 7.43
N THR A 80 4.26 7.43 6.28
CA THR A 80 5.65 7.14 5.92
C THR A 80 6.03 7.92 4.68
N ARG A 81 7.19 8.59 4.71
CA ARG A 81 7.77 9.28 3.55
C ARG A 81 9.17 8.76 3.26
N ARG A 82 9.55 8.71 1.98
CA ARG A 82 10.91 8.34 1.56
C ARG A 82 11.81 9.56 1.67
N ILE A 83 13.02 9.36 2.18
CA ILE A 83 14.05 10.40 2.17
C ILE A 83 14.66 10.45 0.76
N PRO A 84 14.81 11.64 0.15
CA PRO A 84 15.45 11.77 -1.16
C PRO A 84 16.85 11.14 -1.21
N GLY A 85 17.22 10.57 -2.36
CA GLY A 85 18.54 9.97 -2.59
C GLY A 85 18.58 8.43 -2.59
N SER A 86 17.48 7.75 -2.26
CA SER A 86 17.39 6.29 -2.39
C SER A 86 17.12 5.87 -3.84
N THR A 87 17.95 4.99 -4.38
CA THR A 87 17.79 4.40 -5.72
C THR A 87 17.30 2.95 -5.66
N ASN A 88 17.67 2.23 -4.59
CA ASN A 88 17.45 0.79 -4.42
C ASN A 88 16.96 0.48 -3.01
N ILE A 89 16.50 -0.74 -2.77
CA ILE A 89 15.99 -1.11 -1.44
C ILE A 89 17.09 -1.09 -0.37
N SER A 90 18.34 -1.34 -0.75
CA SER A 90 19.50 -1.36 0.15
C SER A 90 19.90 0.01 0.70
N ASN A 91 19.54 1.11 0.02
CA ASN A 91 19.79 2.49 0.47
C ASN A 91 18.50 3.27 0.79
N LEU A 92 17.37 2.57 0.92
CA LEU A 92 16.08 3.19 1.19
C LEU A 92 15.95 3.60 2.66
N TRP A 93 16.17 4.89 2.91
CA TRP A 93 15.83 5.52 4.18
C TRP A 93 14.42 6.13 4.11
N THR A 94 13.64 5.93 5.17
CA THR A 94 12.30 6.52 5.29
C THR A 94 12.13 7.20 6.63
N GLU A 95 11.18 8.12 6.70
CA GLU A 95 10.71 8.71 7.94
C GLU A 95 9.27 8.26 8.16
N GLU A 96 9.03 7.66 9.31
CA GLU A 96 7.71 7.35 9.82
C GLU A 96 7.29 8.43 10.81
N ILE A 97 6.11 8.99 10.60
CA ILE A 97 5.51 10.01 11.44
C ILE A 97 4.25 9.42 12.04
N THR A 98 4.23 9.35 13.37
CA THR A 98 3.10 8.86 14.17
C THR A 98 2.39 10.05 14.79
N TYR A 99 1.10 10.15 14.55
CA TYR A 99 0.19 11.17 15.08
C TYR A 99 -0.74 10.51 16.09
N GLU A 100 -0.74 10.99 17.33
CA GLU A 100 -1.72 10.62 18.35
C GLU A 100 -2.81 11.70 18.39
N THR A 101 -4.08 11.30 18.34
CA THR A 101 -5.21 12.23 18.41
C THR A 101 -5.75 12.36 19.82
N LEU A 102 -6.36 13.50 20.12
CA LEU A 102 -6.95 13.76 21.43
C LEU A 102 -8.15 12.84 21.71
N LEU A 103 -8.96 12.59 20.67
CA LEU A 103 -10.14 11.72 20.72
C LEU A 103 -9.93 10.51 19.80
N THR A 104 -10.51 9.39 20.22
CA THR A 104 -10.57 8.15 19.43
C THR A 104 -11.67 8.25 18.37
N PHE A 105 -11.38 7.81 17.15
CA PHE A 105 -12.39 7.70 16.09
C PHE A 105 -13.28 6.46 16.28
N PRO A 106 -14.56 6.52 15.88
CA PRO A 106 -15.26 7.66 15.27
C PRO A 106 -15.57 8.78 16.27
N THR A 107 -15.53 10.04 15.81
CA THR A 107 -15.79 11.23 16.65
C THR A 107 -17.06 11.94 16.20
N LEU A 108 -17.72 12.70 17.09
CA LEU A 108 -18.93 13.47 16.74
C LEU A 108 -18.71 14.47 15.58
N MET A 109 -17.51 15.02 15.49
CA MET A 109 -17.16 16.06 14.50
C MET A 109 -16.43 15.50 13.28
N ASN A 110 -16.20 14.18 13.20
CA ASN A 110 -15.37 13.54 12.17
C ASN A 110 -13.95 14.15 12.05
N PHE A 111 -13.47 14.81 13.09
CA PHE A 111 -12.09 15.25 13.22
C PHE A 111 -11.71 15.29 14.70
N SER A 112 -10.41 15.17 14.94
CA SER A 112 -9.80 15.33 16.25
C SER A 112 -8.47 16.05 16.06
N GLU A 113 -8.09 16.85 17.05
CA GLU A 113 -6.80 17.52 17.09
C GLU A 113 -5.67 16.51 17.34
N VAL A 114 -4.49 16.82 16.81
CA VAL A 114 -3.29 16.03 17.06
C VAL A 114 -2.74 16.42 18.42
N LYS A 115 -2.72 15.46 19.35
CA LYS A 115 -2.19 15.60 20.70
C LYS A 115 -0.66 15.52 20.71
N SER A 116 -0.09 14.55 19.98
CA SER A 116 1.36 14.36 19.92
C SER A 116 1.80 13.90 18.53
N THR A 117 3.05 14.20 18.19
CA THR A 117 3.66 13.77 16.92
C THR A 117 5.05 13.24 17.20
N VAL A 118 5.34 12.03 16.71
CA VAL A 118 6.63 11.36 16.86
C VAL A 118 7.18 11.07 15.47
N VAL A 119 8.44 11.39 15.23
CA VAL A 119 9.12 11.14 13.95
C VAL A 119 10.26 10.15 14.18
N VAL A 120 10.25 9.05 13.45
CA VAL A 120 11.25 7.98 13.53
C VAL A 120 11.86 7.74 12.15
N LYS A 121 13.19 7.78 12.06
CA LYS A 121 13.92 7.41 10.85
C LYS A 121 14.08 5.89 10.78
N LEU A 122 13.66 5.29 9.68
CA LEU A 122 13.78 3.86 9.44
C LEU A 122 14.92 3.58 8.47
N SER A 123 15.81 2.67 8.88
CA SER A 123 16.93 2.17 8.08
C SER A 123 16.46 1.25 6.95
N PRO A 124 17.29 1.04 5.91
CA PRO A 124 16.97 0.15 4.79
C PRO A 124 16.56 -1.26 5.22
N ILE A 125 17.23 -1.85 6.21
CA ILE A 125 16.88 -3.17 6.73
C ILE A 125 15.51 -3.19 7.42
N LYS A 126 15.21 -2.15 8.22
CA LYS A 126 13.90 -1.99 8.89
C LYS A 126 12.78 -1.84 7.86
N ASN A 127 13.03 -1.08 6.80
CA ASN A 127 12.11 -0.95 5.67
C ASN A 127 11.90 -2.27 4.92
N ALA A 128 12.96 -3.05 4.71
CA ALA A 128 12.86 -4.37 4.10
C ALA A 128 12.01 -5.34 4.93
N ILE A 129 12.22 -5.39 6.25
CA ILE A 129 11.43 -6.20 7.18
C ILE A 129 9.95 -5.78 7.13
N LYS A 130 9.67 -4.48 7.24
CA LYS A 130 8.30 -3.95 7.19
C LYS A 130 7.60 -4.34 5.88
N SER A 131 8.32 -4.22 4.76
CA SER A 131 7.79 -4.52 3.42
C SER A 131 7.46 -6.01 3.26
N ILE A 132 8.34 -6.91 3.72
CA ILE A 132 8.11 -8.34 3.60
C ILE A 132 7.04 -8.86 4.56
N VAL A 133 6.98 -8.31 5.78
CA VAL A 133 5.93 -8.65 6.76
C VAL A 133 4.56 -8.21 6.23
N ALA A 134 4.46 -7.00 5.67
CA ALA A 134 3.22 -6.54 5.02
C ALA A 134 2.82 -7.46 3.86
N LYS A 135 3.78 -7.90 3.03
CA LYS A 135 3.51 -8.83 1.93
C LYS A 135 3.03 -10.20 2.42
N ASN A 136 3.64 -10.72 3.49
CA ASN A 136 3.19 -11.95 4.14
C ASN A 136 1.77 -11.84 4.67
N ALA A 137 1.43 -10.72 5.32
CA ALA A 137 0.10 -10.47 5.86
C ALA A 137 -0.96 -10.37 4.75
N GLU A 138 -0.66 -9.67 3.65
CA GLU A 138 -1.52 -9.56 2.47
C GLU A 138 -1.85 -10.94 1.88
N LEU A 139 -0.81 -11.74 1.58
CA LEU A 139 -0.97 -13.08 1.01
C LEU A 139 -1.68 -14.06 1.96
N SER A 140 -1.39 -13.96 3.26
CA SER A 140 -2.07 -14.77 4.29
C SER A 140 -3.55 -14.40 4.40
N GLY A 141 -3.89 -13.10 4.27
CA GLY A 141 -5.27 -12.62 4.23
C GLY A 141 -6.03 -13.18 3.04
N LEU A 142 -5.45 -13.15 1.84
CA LEU A 142 -6.04 -13.74 0.64
C LEU A 142 -6.24 -15.26 0.79
N GLN A 143 -5.24 -15.96 1.34
CA GLN A 143 -5.36 -17.39 1.64
C GLN A 143 -6.54 -17.67 2.59
N PHE A 144 -6.67 -16.86 3.65
CA PHE A 144 -7.73 -17.01 4.64
C PHE A 144 -9.11 -16.81 4.01
N LEU A 145 -9.30 -15.75 3.22
CA LEU A 145 -10.58 -15.46 2.56
C LEU A 145 -10.99 -16.60 1.62
N ILE A 146 -10.06 -17.11 0.80
CA ILE A 146 -10.37 -18.21 -0.12
C ILE A 146 -10.67 -19.49 0.65
N THR A 147 -9.87 -19.82 1.66
CA THR A 147 -10.10 -21.00 2.52
C THR A 147 -11.45 -20.91 3.24
N ARG A 148 -11.86 -19.70 3.65
CA ARG A 148 -13.17 -19.46 4.26
C ARG A 148 -14.29 -19.70 3.26
N ASN A 149 -14.21 -19.13 2.05
CA ASN A 149 -15.21 -19.35 1.00
C ASN A 149 -15.38 -20.84 0.68
N LEU A 150 -14.27 -21.59 0.64
CA LEU A 150 -14.30 -23.04 0.45
C LEU A 150 -15.01 -23.77 1.60
N LYS A 151 -14.78 -23.35 2.85
CA LYS A 151 -15.46 -23.94 4.02
C LYS A 151 -16.95 -23.62 4.09
N GLU A 152 -17.35 -22.45 3.60
CA GLU A 152 -18.75 -22.05 3.49
C GLU A 152 -19.48 -22.78 2.33
N GLY A 153 -18.80 -23.68 1.63
CA GLY A 153 -19.39 -24.51 0.57
C GLY A 153 -19.64 -23.74 -0.73
N ILE A 154 -18.99 -22.59 -0.92
CA ILE A 154 -19.09 -21.82 -2.16
C ILE A 154 -18.45 -22.62 -3.30
N ASP A 155 -19.17 -22.75 -4.40
CA ASP A 155 -18.71 -23.51 -5.58
C ASP A 155 -17.35 -22.97 -6.09
N ILE A 156 -16.47 -23.89 -6.49
CA ILE A 156 -15.11 -23.59 -6.96
C ILE A 156 -15.15 -22.62 -8.14
N LYS A 157 -16.13 -22.77 -9.05
CA LYS A 157 -16.29 -21.87 -10.20
C LYS A 157 -16.62 -20.44 -9.79
N SER A 158 -17.42 -20.28 -8.74
CA SER A 158 -17.76 -18.97 -8.17
C SER A 158 -16.52 -18.33 -7.53
N ILE A 159 -15.74 -19.11 -6.77
CA ILE A 159 -14.49 -18.65 -6.17
C ILE A 159 -13.49 -18.24 -7.25
N ALA A 160 -13.33 -19.06 -8.30
CA ALA A 160 -12.42 -18.80 -9.42
C ALA A 160 -12.78 -17.53 -10.21
N SER A 161 -14.05 -17.13 -10.19
CA SER A 161 -14.55 -15.90 -10.83
C SER A 161 -14.63 -14.71 -9.87
N SER A 162 -14.23 -14.89 -8.60
CA SER A 162 -14.30 -13.85 -7.58
C SER A 162 -13.14 -12.85 -7.68
N SER A 163 -13.38 -11.62 -7.26
CA SER A 163 -12.34 -10.58 -7.15
C SER A 163 -11.17 -11.00 -6.26
N VAL A 164 -11.43 -11.81 -5.23
CA VAL A 164 -10.41 -12.33 -4.31
C VAL A 164 -9.44 -13.27 -5.04
N PHE A 165 -9.94 -14.16 -5.90
CA PHE A 165 -9.08 -15.04 -6.69
C PHE A 165 -8.24 -14.26 -7.70
N HIS A 166 -8.85 -13.31 -8.42
CA HIS A 166 -8.09 -12.43 -9.33
C HIS A 166 -7.01 -11.63 -8.61
N THR A 167 -7.30 -11.15 -7.40
CA THR A 167 -6.32 -10.46 -6.55
C THR A 167 -5.19 -11.41 -6.13
N LEU A 168 -5.51 -12.66 -5.77
CA LEU A 168 -4.50 -13.69 -5.50
C LEU A 168 -3.60 -13.95 -6.70
N SER A 169 -4.17 -14.22 -7.88
CA SER A 169 -3.38 -14.49 -9.10
C SER A 169 -2.44 -13.34 -9.42
N ARG A 170 -2.93 -12.09 -9.33
CA ARG A 170 -2.12 -10.89 -9.53
C ARG A 170 -1.00 -10.75 -8.48
N ALA A 171 -1.32 -10.98 -7.20
CA ALA A 171 -0.35 -10.89 -6.12
C ALA A 171 0.74 -11.96 -6.22
N LEU A 172 0.38 -13.19 -6.60
CA LEU A 172 1.31 -14.29 -6.84
C LEU A 172 2.25 -13.97 -8.01
N ALA A 173 1.69 -13.60 -9.17
CA ALA A 173 2.47 -13.25 -10.34
C ALA A 173 3.47 -12.13 -10.03
N GLY A 174 3.02 -11.02 -9.42
CA GLY A 174 3.90 -9.89 -9.11
C GLY A 174 4.94 -10.15 -8.01
N THR A 175 4.74 -11.17 -7.18
CA THR A 175 5.71 -11.56 -6.13
C THR A 175 6.74 -12.56 -6.66
N VAL A 176 6.32 -13.49 -7.52
CA VAL A 176 7.18 -14.52 -8.11
C VAL A 176 8.02 -13.94 -9.26
N ASP A 177 7.43 -13.08 -10.08
CA ASP A 177 8.05 -12.49 -11.26
C ASP A 177 7.92 -10.97 -11.20
N SER A 178 8.95 -10.31 -10.69
CA SER A 178 9.00 -8.85 -10.54
C SER A 178 10.12 -8.26 -11.39
N PRO A 179 9.92 -8.14 -12.71
CA PRO A 179 10.96 -7.68 -13.64
C PRO A 179 11.32 -6.20 -13.45
N VAL A 180 10.43 -5.40 -12.85
CA VAL A 180 10.59 -3.93 -12.76
C VAL A 180 11.36 -3.51 -11.51
N ASN A 181 11.02 -4.08 -10.35
CA ASN A 181 11.58 -3.65 -9.06
C ASN A 181 12.49 -4.72 -8.43
N GLY A 182 12.90 -5.74 -9.19
CA GLY A 182 13.72 -6.88 -8.73
C GLY A 182 13.08 -7.79 -7.67
N GLY A 183 11.84 -7.50 -7.26
CA GLY A 183 11.01 -8.34 -6.41
C GLY A 183 11.57 -8.62 -5.03
N VAL A 184 11.01 -9.66 -4.40
CA VAL A 184 11.41 -10.07 -3.06
C VAL A 184 12.83 -10.68 -3.03
N GLY A 185 13.38 -11.04 -4.19
CA GLY A 185 14.77 -11.51 -4.31
C GLY A 185 15.81 -10.46 -3.90
N GLN A 186 15.50 -9.16 -4.01
CA GLN A 186 16.41 -8.10 -3.57
C GLN A 186 16.70 -8.12 -2.07
N TYR A 187 15.83 -8.74 -1.25
CA TYR A 187 16.07 -8.84 0.18
C TYR A 187 17.30 -9.70 0.52
N ARG A 188 17.76 -10.55 -0.40
CA ARG A 188 19.01 -11.32 -0.23
C ARG A 188 20.24 -10.43 -0.09
N LEU A 189 20.21 -9.21 -0.65
CA LEU A 189 21.31 -8.25 -0.52
C LEU A 189 21.65 -7.96 0.95
N PHE A 190 20.66 -7.97 1.83
CA PHE A 190 20.84 -7.74 3.26
C PHE A 190 21.41 -8.96 4.02
N PHE A 191 21.47 -10.14 3.40
CA PHE A 191 21.86 -11.37 4.09
C PHE A 191 23.36 -11.52 4.28
N ASP A 192 24.11 -10.92 3.35
CA ASP A 192 25.57 -10.97 3.27
C ASP A 192 26.21 -9.60 3.57
N THR A 193 25.40 -8.57 3.79
CA THR A 193 25.88 -7.24 4.18
C THR A 193 26.23 -7.24 5.66
N GLU A 194 27.38 -6.65 6.02
CA GLU A 194 27.71 -6.29 7.39
C GLU A 194 27.49 -4.79 7.60
N SER A 195 26.98 -4.40 8.77
CA SER A 195 26.64 -3.02 9.11
C SER A 195 26.84 -2.78 10.60
N ASP A 196 27.31 -1.58 10.93
CA ASP A 196 27.54 -1.12 12.31
C ASP A 196 26.23 -0.70 13.03
N GLU A 197 25.07 -0.81 12.37
CA GLU A 197 23.78 -0.52 12.98
C GLU A 197 23.53 -1.43 14.19
N ALA A 198 23.09 -0.84 15.31
CA ALA A 198 22.76 -1.60 16.51
C ALA A 198 21.70 -2.67 16.22
N ASN A 199 21.93 -3.90 16.68
CA ASN A 199 21.05 -5.06 16.44
C ASN A 199 20.83 -5.39 14.94
N TYR A 200 21.77 -5.01 14.05
CA TYR A 200 21.67 -5.33 12.63
C TYR A 200 21.55 -6.84 12.39
N GLN A 201 22.35 -7.65 13.07
CA GLN A 201 22.31 -9.12 12.92
C GLN A 201 20.97 -9.74 13.36
N GLU A 202 20.33 -9.20 14.42
CA GLU A 202 18.99 -9.64 14.82
C GLU A 202 17.95 -9.25 13.76
N SER A 203 18.09 -8.06 13.17
CA SER A 203 17.23 -7.57 12.08
C SER A 203 17.39 -8.43 10.82
N VAL A 204 18.62 -8.81 10.45
CA VAL A 204 18.90 -9.74 9.34
C VAL A 204 18.29 -11.12 9.61
N ALA A 205 18.42 -11.64 10.82
CA ALA A 205 17.79 -12.91 11.20
C ALA A 205 16.25 -12.84 11.08
N CYS A 206 15.65 -11.74 11.52
CA CYS A 206 14.22 -11.48 11.37
C CYS A 206 13.78 -11.39 9.90
N LEU A 207 14.57 -10.72 9.06
CA LEU A 207 14.33 -10.63 7.62
C LEU A 207 14.41 -12.02 6.96
N LYS A 208 15.45 -12.81 7.26
CA LYS A 208 15.62 -14.18 6.76
C LYS A 208 14.44 -15.07 7.16
N GLN A 209 14.00 -15.00 8.41
CA GLN A 209 12.84 -15.76 8.88
C GLN A 209 11.56 -15.33 8.13
N SER A 210 11.34 -14.03 7.97
CA SER A 210 10.16 -13.50 7.28
C SER A 210 10.17 -13.86 5.79
N PHE A 211 11.35 -13.90 5.17
CA PHE A 211 11.55 -14.32 3.79
C PHE A 211 11.28 -15.81 3.59
N ASN A 212 11.77 -16.66 4.48
CA ASN A 212 11.46 -18.09 4.45
C ASN A 212 9.95 -18.34 4.62
N ASN A 213 9.30 -17.59 5.51
CA ASN A 213 7.84 -17.66 5.68
C ASN A 213 7.10 -17.27 4.39
N LEU A 214 7.57 -16.24 3.68
CA LEU A 214 6.99 -15.83 2.40
C LEU A 214 7.07 -16.96 1.37
N ILE A 215 8.21 -17.65 1.26
CA ILE A 215 8.40 -18.72 0.29
C ILE A 215 7.53 -19.93 0.61
N ILE A 216 7.42 -20.30 1.89
CA ILE A 216 6.48 -21.34 2.35
C ILE A 216 5.05 -20.96 1.97
N LEU A 217 4.66 -19.71 2.22
CA LEU A 217 3.33 -19.20 1.92
C LEU A 217 3.04 -19.20 0.42
N LEU A 218 3.99 -18.77 -0.41
CA LEU A 218 3.90 -18.80 -1.87
C LEU A 218 3.70 -20.23 -2.38
N ASN A 219 4.47 -21.19 -1.87
CA ASN A 219 4.29 -22.60 -2.26
C ASN A 219 2.87 -23.10 -1.95
N ASN A 220 2.36 -22.81 -0.76
CA ASN A 220 1.01 -23.20 -0.36
C ASN A 220 -0.08 -22.52 -1.22
N LEU A 221 0.10 -21.23 -1.51
CA LEU A 221 -0.82 -20.47 -2.34
C LEU A 221 -0.81 -20.91 -3.81
N LEU A 222 0.35 -21.28 -4.35
CA LEU A 222 0.45 -21.85 -5.70
C LEU A 222 -0.32 -23.16 -5.80
N LYS A 223 -0.22 -24.04 -4.80
CA LYS A 223 -1.01 -25.28 -4.76
C LYS A 223 -2.50 -25.02 -4.66
N LEU A 224 -2.89 -24.08 -3.80
CA LEU A 224 -4.29 -23.65 -3.68
C LEU A 224 -4.79 -23.05 -4.99
N HIS A 225 -3.97 -22.27 -5.68
CA HIS A 225 -4.29 -21.69 -6.96
C HIS A 225 -4.46 -22.75 -8.08
N ASP A 226 -3.62 -23.78 -8.14
CA ASP A 226 -3.78 -24.89 -9.11
C ASP A 226 -5.12 -25.63 -8.94
N ALA A 227 -5.57 -25.78 -7.69
CA ALA A 227 -6.84 -26.44 -7.38
C ALA A 227 -8.08 -25.62 -7.79
N LEU A 228 -7.94 -24.30 -7.91
CA LEU A 228 -9.05 -23.38 -8.16
C LEU A 228 -9.08 -22.81 -9.58
N ILE A 229 -7.93 -22.77 -10.26
CA ILE A 229 -7.84 -22.12 -11.56
C ILE A 229 -8.65 -22.87 -12.63
N PRO A 230 -9.40 -22.16 -13.50
CA PRO A 230 -10.08 -22.78 -14.62
C PRO A 230 -9.09 -23.48 -15.57
N THR A 231 -9.52 -24.58 -16.19
CA THR A 231 -8.67 -25.42 -17.06
C THR A 231 -7.99 -24.64 -18.18
N TYR A 232 -8.67 -23.65 -18.77
CA TYR A 232 -8.14 -22.83 -19.86
C TYR A 232 -7.04 -21.84 -19.42
N LEU A 233 -6.91 -21.54 -18.12
CA LEU A 233 -5.84 -20.68 -17.58
C LEU A 233 -4.70 -21.47 -16.92
N LYS A 234 -4.73 -22.80 -16.92
CA LYS A 234 -3.64 -23.63 -16.36
C LYS A 234 -2.24 -23.32 -16.93
N PRO A 235 -2.06 -22.97 -18.22
CA PRO A 235 -0.74 -22.58 -18.73
C PRO A 235 -0.14 -21.39 -17.97
N GLN A 236 -0.97 -20.42 -17.54
CA GLN A 236 -0.50 -19.28 -16.75
C GLN A 236 -0.03 -19.72 -15.37
N HIS A 237 -0.74 -20.67 -14.75
CA HIS A 237 -0.31 -21.26 -13.48
C HIS A 237 1.02 -22.01 -13.61
N GLN A 238 1.19 -22.80 -14.68
CA GLN A 238 2.43 -23.52 -14.94
C GLN A 238 3.61 -22.56 -15.11
N ALA A 239 3.45 -21.48 -15.87
CA ALA A 239 4.47 -20.45 -16.01
C ALA A 239 4.86 -19.82 -14.66
N MET A 240 3.89 -19.47 -13.80
CA MET A 240 4.18 -18.98 -12.45
C MET A 240 4.93 -20.01 -11.60
N LEU A 241 4.58 -21.30 -11.70
CA LEU A 241 5.25 -22.37 -10.98
C LEU A 241 6.71 -22.56 -11.42
N GLU A 242 6.98 -22.44 -12.71
CA GLU A 242 8.33 -22.48 -13.26
C GLU A 242 9.17 -21.30 -12.80
N LEU A 243 8.62 -20.09 -12.83
CA LEU A 243 9.29 -18.88 -12.32
C LEU A 243 9.56 -18.99 -10.82
N PHE A 244 8.63 -19.55 -10.05
CA PHE A 244 8.84 -19.81 -8.62
C PHE A 244 10.01 -20.78 -8.38
N LYS A 245 10.05 -21.90 -9.11
CA LYS A 245 11.15 -22.87 -9.03
C LYS A 245 12.49 -22.25 -9.43
N LYS A 246 12.51 -21.42 -10.48
CA LYS A 246 13.71 -20.75 -10.97
C LYS A 246 14.24 -19.71 -9.97
N ASN A 247 13.35 -18.85 -9.45
CA ASN A 247 13.75 -17.69 -8.64
C ASN A 247 14.06 -18.05 -7.18
N PHE A 248 13.47 -19.13 -6.65
CA PHE A 248 13.60 -19.54 -5.24
C PHE A 248 14.20 -20.94 -5.06
N LYS A 249 14.99 -21.42 -6.03
CA LYS A 249 15.58 -22.77 -6.03
C LYS A 249 16.31 -23.09 -4.72
N SER A 250 17.21 -22.21 -4.29
CA SER A 250 18.02 -22.37 -3.07
C SER A 250 17.18 -22.53 -1.81
N GLU A 251 16.12 -21.73 -1.68
CA GLU A 251 15.25 -21.73 -0.51
C GLU A 251 14.29 -22.91 -0.52
N ILE A 252 13.82 -23.32 -1.71
CA ILE A 252 13.02 -24.55 -1.88
C ILE A 252 13.80 -25.77 -1.40
N GLU A 253 15.08 -25.87 -1.78
CA GLU A 253 15.97 -26.95 -1.34
C GLU A 253 16.25 -26.89 0.16
N THR A 254 16.58 -25.71 0.69
CA THR A 254 16.88 -25.50 2.12
C THR A 254 15.68 -25.80 3.02
N LEU A 255 14.49 -25.33 2.62
CA LEU A 255 13.24 -25.52 3.36
C LEU A 255 12.56 -26.86 3.07
N LYS A 256 13.14 -27.68 2.16
CA LYS A 256 12.62 -28.98 1.71
C LYS A 256 11.15 -28.89 1.28
N LEU A 257 10.83 -27.88 0.49
CA LEU A 257 9.46 -27.65 0.03
C LEU A 257 9.10 -28.63 -1.07
N ASP A 258 7.97 -29.29 -0.90
CA ASP A 258 7.37 -30.09 -1.96
C ASP A 258 6.62 -29.15 -2.91
N VAL A 259 7.19 -28.91 -4.09
CA VAL A 259 6.63 -28.05 -5.15
C VAL A 259 5.89 -28.87 -6.22
N LYS A 260 6.01 -30.21 -6.19
CA LYS A 260 5.45 -31.09 -7.23
C LYS A 260 4.10 -31.68 -6.84
N SER A 261 3.83 -31.89 -5.55
CA SER A 261 2.54 -32.44 -5.15
C SER A 261 1.41 -31.44 -5.34
N THR A 262 0.44 -31.82 -6.18
CA THR A 262 -0.92 -31.30 -6.11
C THR A 262 -1.51 -31.80 -4.80
N ILE A 263 -1.87 -30.88 -3.89
CA ILE A 263 -2.53 -31.25 -2.65
C ILE A 263 -4.03 -31.24 -2.92
N SER A 264 -4.72 -32.34 -2.60
CA SER A 264 -6.18 -32.42 -2.64
C SER A 264 -6.78 -31.28 -1.83
N LEU A 265 -7.82 -30.63 -2.35
CA LEU A 265 -8.50 -29.49 -1.71
C LEU A 265 -8.83 -29.76 -0.24
N GLU A 266 -9.29 -30.98 0.06
CA GLU A 266 -9.60 -31.46 1.41
C GLU A 266 -8.39 -31.42 2.36
N ARG A 267 -7.21 -31.81 1.86
CA ARG A 267 -5.96 -31.79 2.62
C ARG A 267 -5.40 -30.37 2.78
N LEU A 268 -5.68 -29.44 1.85
CA LEU A 268 -5.40 -28.01 2.03
C LEU A 268 -6.28 -27.43 3.15
N LEU A 269 -7.58 -27.76 3.16
CA LEU A 269 -8.50 -27.35 4.22
C LEU A 269 -8.05 -27.88 5.60
N GLN A 270 -7.53 -29.11 5.66
CA GLN A 270 -7.09 -29.79 6.89
C GLN A 270 -5.69 -29.35 7.37
N ALA A 271 -4.74 -29.14 6.46
CA ALA A 271 -3.38 -28.66 6.79
C ALA A 271 -3.40 -27.21 7.31
N ASN A 272 -4.36 -26.40 6.85
CA ASN A 272 -4.52 -25.03 7.30
C ASN A 272 -5.01 -24.93 8.77
N LEU A 273 -5.53 -26.02 9.36
CA LEU A 273 -5.73 -26.11 10.82
C LEU A 273 -4.40 -26.27 11.59
N MET A 274 -3.37 -26.88 10.98
CA MET A 274 -2.12 -27.22 11.67
C MET A 274 -1.06 -26.10 11.67
N HIS A 275 -1.08 -25.18 10.71
CA HIS A 275 -0.14 -24.04 10.71
C HIS A 275 -0.47 -22.93 11.73
N HIS A 276 -1.62 -23.02 12.40
CA HIS A 276 -1.87 -22.24 13.63
C HIS A 276 -1.29 -22.91 14.90
N GLY A 277 -0.91 -24.19 14.86
CA GLY A 277 -0.50 -24.97 16.04
C GLY A 277 0.88 -25.66 15.97
N ARG A 278 1.59 -25.67 14.84
CA ARG A 278 2.94 -26.26 14.80
C ARG A 278 3.98 -25.31 15.40
N ARG A 279 4.30 -25.56 16.67
CA ARG A 279 5.56 -25.18 17.32
C ARG A 279 6.74 -25.61 16.43
N LEU A 280 7.27 -24.68 15.64
CA LEU A 280 8.70 -24.71 15.36
C LEU A 280 9.36 -24.24 16.65
N ARG A 281 10.15 -25.13 17.25
CA ARG A 281 11.01 -24.86 18.40
C ARG A 281 12.12 -23.90 17.96
N GLY A 282 11.75 -22.65 17.78
CA GLY A 282 12.58 -21.50 17.49
C GLY A 282 11.72 -20.30 17.83
N ARG A 283 12.18 -19.46 18.78
CA ARG A 283 11.45 -18.29 19.30
C ARG A 283 10.86 -17.50 18.13
N ALA A 284 9.57 -17.68 17.86
CA ALA A 284 8.83 -16.81 16.97
C ALA A 284 8.81 -15.43 17.62
N ILE A 285 9.46 -14.47 16.96
CA ILE A 285 9.48 -13.08 17.38
C ILE A 285 8.09 -12.51 17.06
N SER A 286 7.39 -12.14 18.11
CA SER A 286 6.07 -11.52 18.06
C SER A 286 6.14 -10.11 17.47
N HIS A 287 5.02 -9.59 16.97
CA HIS A 287 4.91 -8.25 16.38
C HIS A 287 5.36 -7.14 17.37
N ALA A 288 5.30 -7.37 18.68
CA ALA A 288 5.83 -6.45 19.69
C ALA A 288 7.35 -6.42 19.78
N ARG A 289 8.08 -7.48 19.41
CA ARG A 289 9.55 -7.36 19.28
C ARG A 289 9.94 -6.48 18.11
N TYR A 290 9.20 -6.57 16.99
CA TYR A 290 9.33 -5.61 15.89
C TYR A 290 9.07 -4.19 16.38
N ASN A 291 7.97 -3.93 17.11
CA ASN A 291 7.71 -2.59 17.65
C ASN A 291 8.71 -2.16 18.73
N SER A 292 9.23 -3.07 19.56
CA SER A 292 10.30 -2.79 20.52
C SER A 292 11.61 -2.39 19.82
N LEU A 293 11.94 -3.03 18.70
CA LEU A 293 13.07 -2.65 17.83
C LEU A 293 12.85 -1.32 17.08
N MET A 294 11.59 -0.89 16.90
CA MET A 294 11.24 0.40 16.29
C MET A 294 11.16 1.56 17.31
N HIS A 295 10.75 1.30 18.55
CA HIS A 295 10.45 2.34 19.55
C HIS A 295 11.52 2.49 20.65
N SER A 296 12.62 1.72 20.63
CA SER A 296 13.67 1.82 21.67
C SER A 296 14.51 3.11 21.63
N HIS A 297 14.21 4.07 20.75
CA HIS A 297 14.93 5.34 20.63
C HIS A 297 14.09 6.56 21.06
N GLY A 298 13.06 6.35 21.88
CA GLY A 298 12.34 7.43 22.57
C GLY A 298 13.07 7.89 23.83
N GLY A 299 14.15 8.66 23.68
CA GLY A 299 14.76 9.38 24.79
C GLY A 299 13.78 10.43 25.33
N SER A 300 13.36 10.28 26.58
CA SER A 300 12.59 11.29 27.32
C SER A 300 13.41 12.57 27.47
N ILE A 301 13.06 13.59 26.68
CA ILE A 301 13.59 14.95 26.86
C ILE A 301 12.66 15.70 27.80
N SER A 302 13.16 15.87 29.03
CA SER A 302 12.65 16.77 30.04
C SER A 302 12.78 18.22 29.60
N ARG A 303 11.74 19.01 29.89
CA ARG A 303 11.69 20.46 29.71
C ARG A 303 12.78 21.15 30.52
N GLN A 304 13.53 22.07 29.89
CA GLN A 304 14.02 23.28 30.55
C GLN A 304 14.18 24.39 29.49
N GLY A 305 13.57 25.54 29.74
CA GLY A 305 13.61 26.70 28.85
C GLY A 305 14.94 27.46 28.91
N GLY A 306 15.22 28.23 27.86
CA GLY A 306 16.35 29.15 27.79
C GLY A 306 16.44 29.82 26.41
N ILE A 307 16.52 31.15 26.43
CA ILE A 307 16.48 32.12 25.32
C ILE A 307 17.79 32.08 24.48
N GLY A 308 17.73 32.37 23.17
CA GLY A 308 18.89 32.84 22.40
C GLY A 308 18.79 32.71 20.87
N ASN A 309 18.77 33.85 20.18
CA ASN A 309 18.85 34.03 18.72
C ASN A 309 20.13 33.45 18.09
N GLY A 310 20.07 33.10 16.79
CA GLY A 310 21.26 33.07 15.93
C GLY A 310 21.27 32.06 14.77
N ASP A 311 20.54 32.39 13.70
CA ASP A 311 21.06 32.44 12.31
C ASP A 311 21.91 31.28 11.77
N TRP A 312 21.31 30.33 11.04
CA TRP A 312 22.01 29.44 10.09
C TRP A 312 21.30 29.43 8.73
N GLY A 313 21.99 29.99 7.75
CA GLY A 313 21.57 30.02 6.36
C GLY A 313 21.63 28.66 5.65
N SER A 314 20.78 28.60 4.62
CA SER A 314 21.12 28.10 3.27
C SER A 314 21.35 26.59 3.14
N SER A 315 20.34 25.86 2.64
CA SER A 315 20.12 25.53 1.20
C SER A 315 21.02 24.38 0.75
N SER A 316 20.66 23.41 -0.09
CA SER A 316 19.67 23.30 -1.18
C SER A 316 19.79 21.83 -1.63
N ASN A 317 18.74 21.01 -1.57
CA ASN A 317 17.86 20.64 -2.68
C ASN A 317 18.40 20.87 -4.10
N PHE A 318 18.41 19.82 -4.94
CA PHE A 318 17.88 19.91 -6.29
C PHE A 318 17.54 18.53 -6.86
N GLY A 319 16.26 18.37 -7.23
CA GLY A 319 15.84 17.52 -8.33
C GLY A 319 15.63 18.40 -9.56
N GLY A 320 15.88 17.87 -10.75
CA GLY A 320 15.69 18.58 -12.01
C GLY A 320 14.63 17.93 -12.88
N SER A 321 13.78 18.78 -13.47
CA SER A 321 13.17 18.77 -14.82
C SER A 321 11.91 19.64 -14.75
N GLY A 322 11.70 20.72 -15.50
CA GLY A 322 12.28 21.19 -16.76
C GLY A 322 11.12 21.48 -17.72
N GLY A 323 10.71 22.74 -17.83
CA GLY A 323 9.67 23.21 -18.74
C GLY A 323 9.76 24.72 -18.92
N SER A 324 10.21 25.17 -20.08
CA SER A 324 10.50 26.56 -20.42
C SER A 324 9.40 27.17 -21.30
N SER A 325 9.06 28.42 -21.02
CA SER A 325 8.27 29.34 -21.84
C SER A 325 9.19 30.22 -22.69
N PHE A 326 8.74 30.72 -23.85
CA PHE A 326 9.14 32.04 -24.38
C PHE A 326 8.20 32.50 -25.52
N THR A 327 7.86 33.79 -25.52
CA THR A 327 7.31 34.67 -26.59
C THR A 327 8.37 35.76 -26.90
N PRO A 328 8.26 36.75 -27.84
CA PRO A 328 7.14 37.18 -28.73
C PRO A 328 7.57 37.66 -30.17
N ASP A 329 6.61 38.28 -30.89
CA ASP A 329 6.68 39.33 -31.95
C ASP A 329 6.46 39.02 -33.46
N ASP A 330 5.43 39.71 -33.99
CA ASP A 330 5.13 40.38 -35.28
C ASP A 330 5.32 39.79 -36.70
N ASP A 331 4.34 40.20 -37.54
CA ASP A 331 4.29 40.42 -38.99
C ASP A 331 3.79 39.37 -40.03
N ALA A 332 2.71 39.80 -40.72
CA ALA A 332 2.40 39.78 -42.16
C ALA A 332 2.45 38.50 -43.03
N SER A 333 1.24 38.14 -43.52
CA SER A 333 0.88 37.82 -44.92
C SER A 333 1.34 36.53 -45.64
N SER A 334 0.37 35.95 -46.35
CA SER A 334 0.43 35.31 -47.68
C SER A 334 0.64 33.79 -47.86
N SER A 335 -0.37 33.21 -48.53
CA SER A 335 -0.39 32.20 -49.61
C SER A 335 0.22 30.80 -49.43
N MET A 336 -0.65 29.82 -49.68
CA MET A 336 -0.37 28.42 -49.98
C MET A 336 0.07 28.23 -51.45
N THR A 337 1.12 27.44 -51.67
CA THR A 337 1.47 26.70 -52.90
C THR A 337 2.10 25.37 -52.45
N SER A 338 1.44 24.22 -52.65
CA SER A 338 1.50 23.28 -53.77
C SER A 338 2.75 22.37 -53.84
N ASN A 339 2.46 21.05 -53.92
CA ASN A 339 3.24 19.98 -54.56
C ASN A 339 4.57 19.54 -53.88
N SER A 340 5.02 18.29 -53.94
CA SER A 340 4.55 17.04 -54.57
C SER A 340 5.53 15.93 -54.18
N ASP A 341 4.98 14.71 -54.07
CA ASP A 341 5.52 13.43 -54.55
C ASP A 341 6.76 12.73 -53.96
N GLN A 342 6.61 11.39 -54.06
CA GLN A 342 7.53 10.25 -53.97
C GLN A 342 7.36 9.39 -52.70
N THR A 343 6.48 8.37 -52.68
CA THR A 343 6.46 7.04 -53.35
C THR A 343 7.57 6.07 -52.92
N GLU A 344 7.20 5.04 -52.13
CA GLU A 344 7.45 3.59 -52.33
C GLU A 344 6.90 2.84 -51.08
N VAL A 345 5.74 2.19 -51.14
CA VAL A 345 5.42 0.84 -51.66
C VAL A 345 6.20 -0.29 -50.97
N MET A 346 5.57 -0.95 -50.00
CA MET A 346 5.36 -2.40 -50.00
C MET A 346 4.22 -2.76 -49.05
N SER A 347 3.36 -3.62 -49.57
CA SER A 347 1.98 -3.88 -49.19
C SER A 347 1.78 -5.19 -48.40
N ARG A 348 0.55 -5.36 -47.88
CA ARG A 348 -0.18 -6.61 -47.54
C ARG A 348 0.08 -7.18 -46.12
N ILE A 349 -0.89 -7.56 -45.31
CA ILE A 349 -2.34 -7.84 -45.46
C ILE A 349 -3.08 -7.51 -44.15
N SER A 350 -4.27 -6.94 -44.32
CA SER A 350 -5.28 -6.66 -43.30
C SER A 350 -6.13 -7.89 -43.00
N THR A 351 -6.54 -8.07 -41.74
CA THR A 351 -7.93 -8.43 -41.40
C THR A 351 -8.30 -7.86 -40.04
N ASN A 352 -9.43 -7.15 -40.04
CA ASN A 352 -10.10 -6.45 -38.95
C ASN A 352 -10.45 -7.37 -37.77
N LEU A 353 -10.59 -6.78 -36.57
CA LEU A 353 -11.84 -6.91 -35.83
C LEU A 353 -12.13 -5.67 -34.98
N SER A 354 -13.41 -5.31 -35.02
CA SER A 354 -14.11 -4.08 -34.68
C SER A 354 -14.18 -3.68 -33.21
N ILE A 355 -14.06 -2.37 -33.00
CA ILE A 355 -14.64 -1.61 -31.88
C ILE A 355 -16.15 -1.49 -32.10
N SER A 356 -16.95 -1.82 -31.08
CA SER A 356 -18.38 -1.48 -31.03
C SER A 356 -18.70 -0.84 -29.69
N GLY A 357 -19.00 0.46 -29.72
CA GLY A 357 -19.82 1.11 -28.71
C GLY A 357 -21.26 1.14 -29.20
N PHE A 358 -22.20 0.81 -28.32
CA PHE A 358 -23.66 1.03 -28.34
C PHE A 358 -24.13 0.51 -26.97
N SER A 359 -25.18 0.97 -26.30
CA SER A 359 -26.19 2.01 -26.47
C SER A 359 -27.02 1.87 -25.19
N ASN A 360 -27.29 2.97 -24.50
CA ASN A 360 -28.10 2.94 -23.28
C ASN A 360 -29.59 2.96 -23.67
N GLY A 361 -30.36 1.94 -23.30
CA GLY A 361 -31.80 1.89 -23.57
C GLY A 361 -32.49 0.65 -22.99
N GLY A 362 -33.56 0.88 -22.22
CA GLY A 362 -34.44 -0.13 -21.61
C GLY A 362 -34.09 -0.38 -20.13
N GLY A 363 -34.94 -0.17 -19.14
CA GLY A 363 -36.39 -0.19 -19.10
C GLY A 363 -36.76 -0.84 -17.77
N SER A 364 -36.78 -0.06 -16.69
CA SER A 364 -37.12 -0.56 -15.35
C SER A 364 -38.63 -0.60 -15.17
N ILE A 365 -39.17 -1.82 -15.11
CA ILE A 365 -40.48 -2.12 -14.56
C ILE A 365 -40.44 -1.93 -13.04
N GLY A 366 -41.41 -1.15 -12.56
CA GLY A 366 -41.52 -0.75 -11.16
C GLY A 366 -42.12 -1.83 -10.27
N THR A 367 -41.67 -1.83 -9.03
CA THR A 367 -42.50 -2.18 -7.88
C THR A 367 -42.38 -1.07 -6.85
N ARG A 368 -43.49 -0.36 -6.65
CA ARG A 368 -43.67 0.65 -5.61
C ARG A 368 -43.81 -0.06 -4.27
N LEU A 369 -43.08 0.38 -3.26
CA LEU A 369 -43.62 0.48 -1.91
C LEU A 369 -43.37 1.89 -1.37
N SER A 370 -44.49 2.52 -1.03
CA SER A 370 -44.64 3.86 -0.51
C SER A 370 -44.72 3.79 1.01
N SER A 371 -43.95 4.61 1.71
CA SER A 371 -44.42 5.24 2.95
C SER A 371 -43.79 6.61 3.10
N GLY A 372 -44.63 7.65 3.16
CA GLY A 372 -44.25 9.01 3.52
C GLY A 372 -43.58 9.04 4.91
N THR A 373 -42.95 10.13 5.32
CA THR A 373 -43.68 11.32 5.76
C THR A 373 -42.69 12.46 6.07
N LYS A 374 -43.02 13.66 5.58
CA LYS A 374 -42.71 15.03 6.07
C LYS A 374 -41.25 15.50 6.19
N LYS A 375 -40.89 16.39 5.26
CA LYS A 375 -39.93 17.50 5.45
C LYS A 375 -40.45 18.44 6.53
N THR A 376 -39.60 18.78 7.49
CA THR A 376 -39.73 20.00 8.29
C THR A 376 -38.41 20.76 8.20
N ILE A 377 -38.47 21.90 7.51
CA ILE A 377 -37.41 22.92 7.49
C ILE A 377 -37.64 23.76 8.75
N LEU A 378 -36.63 23.84 9.62
CA LEU A 378 -36.61 24.86 10.67
C LEU A 378 -35.46 25.82 10.40
N ASN A 379 -35.84 26.99 9.89
CA ASN A 379 -35.08 28.23 10.03
C ASN A 379 -35.02 28.60 11.51
N LEU A 380 -33.81 28.87 12.01
CA LEU A 380 -33.63 29.65 13.23
C LEU A 380 -32.55 30.71 12.97
N ASN A 381 -33.03 31.89 12.62
CA ASN A 381 -32.35 33.16 12.89
C ASN A 381 -32.82 33.70 14.25
N TYR A 382 -32.06 34.68 14.77
CA TYR A 382 -32.11 35.41 16.04
C TYR A 382 -31.10 34.88 17.07
N ARG A 383 -30.18 35.69 17.60
CA ARG A 383 -30.13 37.16 17.73
C ARG A 383 -28.68 37.63 17.88
#